data_AF-A0A955ISZ6-F1
#
_entry.id   AF-A0A955ISZ6-F1
#
_cell.length_a   1.000
_cell.length_b   1.000
_cell.length_c   1.000
_cell.angle_alpha   90.00
_cell.angle_beta   90.00
_cell.angle_gamma   90.00
#
_symmetry.space_group_name_H-M   'P 1'
#
loop_
_entity.id
_entity.type
_entity.pdbx_description
1 polymer ?
#
loop_
_entity_poly.entity_id
_entity_poly.type
_entity_poly.pdbx_seq_one_letter_code
_entity_poly.pdbx_strand_id
1 'polypeptide(L)'
;MLTTLTIAAMLSGAPSESGATTGPDVMPMATEPSGDTGYVAGSSLADLNGDGVVDSFDLMLFVRCWYAGLPCADVNADGVVDLTDAILFLNA
;
A
#
# COMPACT_ATOMS: atom_id res chain seq x y z
N MET A 1 -10.90 -25.16 23.35
CA MET A 1 -9.53 -25.09 22.78
C MET A 1 -9.66 -24.63 21.34
N LEU A 2 -9.23 -23.40 21.05
CA LEU A 2 -8.63 -22.94 19.79
C LEU A 2 -8.07 -21.54 20.09
N THR A 3 -6.80 -21.35 19.78
CA THR A 3 -5.90 -20.28 20.26
C THR A 3 -6.13 -18.94 19.57
N THR A 4 -6.23 -17.86 20.34
CA THR A 4 -6.14 -16.48 19.86
C THR A 4 -4.72 -16.23 19.33
N LEU A 5 -4.59 -15.94 18.04
CA LEU A 5 -3.31 -15.54 17.45
C LEU A 5 -3.18 -14.02 17.60
N THR A 6 -2.50 -13.58 18.65
CA THR A 6 -2.09 -12.19 18.82
C THR A 6 -0.99 -11.87 17.80
N ILE A 7 -1.25 -10.98 16.85
CA ILE A 7 -0.20 -10.35 16.04
C ILE A 7 0.02 -8.96 16.65
N ALA A 8 1.03 -8.85 17.50
CA ALA A 8 1.51 -7.57 18.03
C ALA A 8 2.90 -7.26 17.46
N ALA A 9 2.93 -6.21 16.64
CA ALA A 9 4.01 -5.31 16.22
C ALA A 9 5.47 -5.65 16.57
N MET A 10 6.34 -5.72 15.55
CA MET A 10 7.77 -5.34 15.62
C MET A 10 8.32 -5.01 14.21
N LEU A 11 8.33 -3.74 13.81
CA LEU A 11 9.50 -3.15 13.14
C LEU A 11 9.50 -1.63 13.33
N SER A 12 9.90 -1.22 14.53
CA SER A 12 10.33 0.15 14.77
C SER A 12 11.79 0.32 14.33
N GLY A 13 12.02 1.24 13.39
CA GLY A 13 13.22 2.09 13.34
C GLY A 13 14.44 1.58 12.56
N ALA A 14 14.71 2.21 11.42
CA ALA A 14 16.05 2.62 10.95
C ALA A 14 15.91 3.71 9.85
N PRO A 15 16.93 4.52 9.61
CA PRO A 15 17.21 5.80 10.26
C PRO A 15 16.71 7.01 9.44
N SER A 16 16.56 8.16 10.11
CA SER A 16 16.52 9.46 9.45
C SER A 16 17.86 9.71 8.75
N GLU A 17 17.90 9.70 7.41
CA GLU A 17 19.06 10.19 6.67
C GLU A 17 19.02 11.71 6.61
N SER A 18 19.42 12.29 7.74
CA SER A 18 19.90 13.65 7.85
C SER A 18 21.34 13.69 7.35
N GLY A 19 21.61 14.48 6.30
CA GLY A 19 22.96 14.97 6.01
C GLY A 19 23.46 14.76 4.59
N ALA A 20 23.29 15.78 3.75
CA ALA A 20 24.09 15.99 2.54
C ALA A 20 25.50 16.48 2.90
N THR A 21 26.57 15.82 2.44
CA THR A 21 27.90 16.40 2.12
C THR A 21 28.59 15.38 1.20
N THR A 22 29.10 15.66 0.01
CA THR A 22 30.21 16.58 -0.33
C THR A 22 30.23 16.78 -1.86
N GLY A 23 30.13 18.01 -2.37
CA GLY A 23 31.29 18.77 -2.83
C GLY A 23 31.04 19.26 -4.28
N PRO A 24 31.58 20.43 -4.68
CA PRO A 24 31.31 21.02 -5.99
C PRO A 24 32.10 20.26 -7.06
N ASP A 25 31.52 20.07 -8.25
CA ASP A 25 32.13 19.60 -9.52
C ASP A 25 31.51 18.35 -10.15
N VAL A 26 30.40 17.85 -9.63
CA VAL A 26 29.49 17.04 -10.44
C VAL A 26 28.37 17.95 -10.92
N MET A 27 28.22 18.06 -12.24
CA MET A 27 27.17 18.78 -12.95
C MET A 27 25.85 18.69 -12.19
N PRO A 28 25.00 19.75 -12.18
CA PRO A 28 23.67 19.63 -11.59
C PRO A 28 22.88 18.64 -12.47
N MET A 29 23.00 17.35 -12.18
CA MET A 29 21.89 16.43 -12.29
C MET A 29 20.82 17.19 -11.54
N ALA A 30 19.86 17.70 -12.30
CA ALA A 30 18.76 18.42 -11.74
C ALA A 30 18.36 17.63 -10.49
N THR A 31 18.26 18.32 -9.36
CA THR A 31 17.07 18.07 -8.56
C THR A 31 15.94 18.25 -9.55
N GLU A 32 15.63 17.18 -10.29
CA GLU A 32 14.35 17.04 -10.90
C GLU A 32 13.46 17.38 -9.72
N PRO A 33 12.67 18.48 -9.76
CA PRO A 33 11.49 18.46 -8.92
C PRO A 33 10.90 17.10 -9.25
N SER A 34 10.68 16.24 -8.26
CA SER A 34 9.98 14.98 -8.47
C SER A 34 8.60 15.39 -8.98
N GLY A 35 8.59 15.67 -10.27
CA GLY A 35 7.54 16.21 -11.05
C GLY A 35 6.91 14.97 -11.56
N ASP A 36 5.68 14.82 -11.13
CA ASP A 36 4.68 14.07 -11.85
C ASP A 36 4.83 12.55 -11.66
N THR A 37 3.99 11.93 -10.86
CA THR A 37 2.56 12.22 -10.79
C THR A 37 2.16 12.44 -9.35
N GLY A 38 1.57 13.60 -9.06
CA GLY A 38 0.52 13.64 -8.06
C GLY A 38 -0.59 12.75 -8.60
N TYR A 39 -0.39 11.43 -8.54
CA TYR A 39 -1.44 10.45 -8.70
C TYR A 39 -2.36 10.79 -7.54
N VAL A 40 -3.35 11.64 -7.83
CA VAL A 40 -4.53 11.86 -7.03
C VAL A 40 -4.88 10.49 -6.51
N ALA A 41 -4.66 10.24 -5.21
CA ALA A 41 -4.74 8.92 -4.59
C ALA A 41 -5.83 8.13 -5.31
N GLY A 42 -5.42 7.29 -6.27
CA GLY A 42 -6.34 6.55 -7.10
C GLY A 42 -7.05 5.71 -6.08
N SER A 43 -8.35 5.97 -5.91
CA SER A 43 -9.22 5.49 -4.85
C SER A 43 -8.49 4.53 -3.90
N SER A 44 -8.09 4.99 -2.70
CA SER A 44 -7.28 4.28 -1.69
C SER A 44 -7.74 2.85 -1.34
N LEU A 45 -8.86 2.44 -1.92
CA LEU A 45 -9.57 1.19 -1.82
C LEU A 45 -8.88 0.06 -2.61
N ALA A 46 -8.16 0.36 -3.70
CA ALA A 46 -7.44 -0.66 -4.48
C ALA A 46 -5.95 -0.79 -4.14
N ASP A 47 -5.31 0.24 -3.58
CA ASP A 47 -3.93 0.16 -3.08
C ASP A 47 -3.93 -0.53 -1.71
N LEU A 48 -3.99 -1.86 -1.73
CA LEU A 48 -4.08 -2.67 -0.51
C LEU A 48 -2.73 -2.81 0.19
N ASN A 49 -1.63 -2.65 -0.55
CA ASN A 49 -0.28 -2.79 -0.01
C ASN A 49 0.31 -1.47 0.52
N GLY A 50 -0.25 -0.32 0.08
CA GLY A 50 0.06 1.01 0.58
C GLY A 50 1.32 1.64 -0.01
N ASP A 51 1.77 1.20 -1.18
CA ASP A 51 2.96 1.73 -1.85
C ASP A 51 2.67 2.93 -2.77
N GLY A 52 1.40 3.30 -2.91
CA GLY A 52 0.95 4.42 -3.73
C GLY A 52 0.77 4.07 -5.21
N VAL A 53 0.85 2.78 -5.59
CA VAL A 53 0.68 2.30 -6.97
C VAL A 53 -0.29 1.13 -6.98
N VAL A 54 -1.41 1.28 -7.70
CA VAL A 54 -2.33 0.16 -7.92
C VAL A 54 -1.80 -0.73 -9.02
N ASP A 55 -1.36 -1.94 -8.67
CA ASP A 55 -0.86 -2.91 -9.64
C ASP A 55 -1.25 -4.37 -9.34
N SER A 56 -0.57 -5.32 -9.98
CA SER A 56 -0.86 -6.75 -9.81
C SER A 56 -0.59 -7.29 -8.39
N PHE A 57 0.25 -6.63 -7.59
CA PHE A 57 0.49 -6.99 -6.21
C PHE A 57 -0.75 -6.76 -5.34
N ASP A 58 -1.51 -5.70 -5.58
CA ASP A 58 -2.77 -5.44 -4.87
C ASP A 58 -3.83 -6.46 -5.22
N LEU A 59 -3.97 -6.82 -6.50
CA LEU A 59 -4.89 -7.89 -6.92
C LEU A 59 -4.52 -9.22 -6.24
N MET A 60 -3.23 -9.54 -6.15
CA MET A 60 -2.79 -10.77 -5.50
C MET A 60 -3.06 -10.75 -3.99
N LEU A 61 -2.95 -9.59 -3.35
CA LEU A 61 -3.30 -9.40 -1.95
C LEU A 61 -4.82 -9.53 -1.74
N PHE A 62 -5.63 -8.91 -2.60
CA PHE A 62 -7.09 -9.03 -2.58
C PHE A 62 -7.55 -10.49 -2.67
N VAL A 63 -7.07 -11.23 -3.67
CA VAL A 63 -7.43 -12.65 -3.87
C VAL A 63 -7.01 -13.50 -2.68
N ARG A 64 -5.84 -13.22 -2.08
CA ARG A 64 -5.41 -13.91 -0.87
C ARG A 64 -6.34 -13.64 0.32
N CYS A 65 -6.75 -12.38 0.52
CA CYS A 65 -7.69 -11.99 1.55
C CYS A 65 -9.05 -12.65 1.36
N TRP A 66 -9.55 -12.68 0.11
CA TRP A 66 -10.80 -13.30 -0.28
C TRP A 66 -10.86 -14.79 0.07
N TYR A 67 -9.89 -15.57 -0.41
CA TYR A 67 -9.85 -17.01 -0.14
C TYR A 67 -9.66 -17.34 1.35
N ALA A 68 -9.03 -16.45 2.11
CA ALA A 68 -8.84 -16.60 3.54
C ALA A 68 -10.02 -16.07 4.39
N GLY A 69 -11.01 -15.42 3.77
CA GLY A 69 -12.13 -14.77 4.47
C GLY A 69 -11.67 -13.67 5.43
N LEU A 70 -10.62 -12.92 5.04
CA LEU A 70 -10.04 -11.88 5.89
C LEU A 70 -10.68 -10.51 5.63
N PRO A 71 -10.75 -9.63 6.66
CA PRO A 71 -11.34 -8.29 6.53
C PRO A 71 -10.66 -7.38 5.50
N CYS A 72 -9.44 -7.69 5.06
CA CYS A 72 -8.77 -6.92 3.99
C CYS A 72 -9.44 -7.10 2.61
N ALA A 73 -10.36 -8.06 2.45
CA ALA A 73 -11.19 -8.16 1.25
C ALA A 73 -12.53 -7.44 1.38
N ASP A 74 -12.92 -6.97 2.58
CA ASP A 74 -14.11 -6.14 2.83
C ASP A 74 -13.75 -4.68 2.55
N VAL A 75 -13.73 -4.33 1.26
CA VAL A 75 -13.23 -3.03 0.79
C VAL A 75 -14.28 -1.94 0.90
N ASN A 76 -15.56 -2.31 0.99
CA ASN A 76 -16.65 -1.36 1.25
C ASN A 76 -16.91 -1.13 2.76
N ALA A 77 -16.26 -1.92 3.62
CA ALA A 77 -16.35 -1.89 5.08
C ALA A 77 -17.77 -2.11 5.63
N ASP A 78 -18.57 -2.95 4.97
CA ASP A 78 -19.93 -3.30 5.41
C ASP A 78 -19.98 -4.47 6.41
N GLY A 79 -18.83 -5.11 6.65
CA GLY A 79 -18.65 -6.21 7.59
C GLY A 79 -18.84 -7.60 6.96
N VAL A 80 -19.06 -7.68 5.65
CA VAL A 80 -19.25 -8.94 4.92
C VAL A 80 -18.39 -8.94 3.66
N VAL A 81 -17.52 -9.95 3.53
CA VAL A 81 -16.78 -10.16 2.27
C VAL A 81 -17.72 -10.81 1.26
N ASP A 82 -18.15 -10.05 0.25
CA ASP A 82 -19.04 -10.54 -0.82
C ASP A 82 -18.72 -9.97 -2.22
N LEU A 83 -19.54 -10.30 -3.22
CA LEU A 83 -19.30 -9.89 -4.60
C LEU A 83 -19.28 -8.37 -4.80
N THR A 84 -19.90 -7.62 -3.90
CA THR A 84 -19.87 -6.15 -3.88
C THR A 84 -18.43 -5.66 -3.72
N ASP A 85 -17.64 -6.30 -2.85
CA ASP A 85 -16.23 -5.98 -2.66
C ASP A 85 -15.40 -6.24 -3.91
N ALA A 86 -15.59 -7.41 -4.53
CA ALA A 86 -14.87 -7.77 -5.74
C ALA A 86 -15.18 -6.79 -6.89
N ILE A 87 -16.44 -6.39 -7.02
CA ILE A 87 -16.86 -5.40 -8.03
C ILE A 87 -16.27 -4.02 -7.70
N LEU A 88 -16.24 -3.63 -6.43
CA LEU A 88 -15.71 -2.34 -6.02
C LEU A 88 -14.19 -2.27 -6.25
N PHE A 89 -13.46 -3.33 -5.89
CA PHE A 89 -12.02 -3.45 -6.12
C PHE A 89 -11.65 -3.36 -7.61
N LEU A 90 -12.40 -4.04 -8.49
CA LEU A 90 -12.11 -4.05 -9.93
C LEU A 90 -12.52 -2.76 -10.68
N ASN A 91 -13.32 -1.89 -10.05
CA ASN A 91 -13.77 -0.61 -10.62
C ASN A 91 -13.14 0.62 -9.94
N ALA A 92 -12.16 0.41 -9.06
CA ALA A 92 -11.52 1.44 -8.25
C ALA A 92 -10.49 2.29 -9.02
#